data_AF-A0A9D6H663-F1
#
_entry.id   AF-A0A9D6H663-F1
#
_cell.length_a   1.000
_cell.length_b   1.000
_cell.length_c   1.000
_cell.angle_alpha   90.00
_cell.angle_beta   90.00
_cell.angle_gamma   90.00
#
_symmetry.space_group_name_H-M   'P 1'
#
loop_
_entity.id
_entity.type
_entity.pdbx_description
1 polymer ?
#
loop_
_entity_poly.entity_id
_entity_poly.type
_entity_poly.pdbx_seq_one_letter_code
_entity_poly.pdbx_strand_id
1 'polypeptide(L)'
;MKTSLTLGGLLLGSVAVFLGQFNASALPGEGDGGTASVGPDVIVGAIPDVARYAPGTFQGVQYASYAIGSTSCNIGNQQLLWQPNPDPDHPVIPQNMFRIKDGAIEQIGMSWVKHGFCALQQTLCGSCQPAGGGCPTVLGIGCSDPYSASLNGNQSDLKSRGPINPATGVFSGTYSDPTAPTGLPASLRERVMVARSDLDPAANPGAIYVAEAQYIHPQDAAADNARNNASYRLFTVGSSWSTSLGYALTLTGPTVQQQAAIYAWKAAHSDVVIKPFDIVGDGHMLLGSRVIDLGNGRWRYEYALQNLTSDRCGGSLSIPVPAGADITNIGFKAPRYMNGEPYSNAPWTATVANGMLTWSCEPNTNANANAVRWSTLYNFRFETNVPPASNTAEVSVGLWKAATAGSPQTAIGVTAYIPGTLPSEPGDLDGNGAVDAADLSILLSSWGSAAADLNGDGATDAADLTILLNNWG
;
A
#
# COMPACT_ATOMS: atom_id res chain seq x y z
N MET A 1 -49.84 -48.41 -13.34
CA MET A 1 -48.45 -48.80 -13.69
C MET A 1 -47.76 -47.53 -14.20
N LYS A 2 -47.22 -46.74 -13.26
CA LYS A 2 -45.80 -46.55 -12.95
C LYS A 2 -45.04 -45.79 -14.06
N THR A 3 -44.98 -44.48 -13.83
CA THR A 3 -43.95 -43.54 -14.26
C THR A 3 -42.56 -43.97 -13.82
N SER A 4 -41.56 -43.80 -14.68
CA SER A 4 -40.18 -43.62 -14.25
C SER A 4 -39.41 -42.80 -15.28
N LEU A 5 -39.09 -41.58 -14.84
CA LEU A 5 -38.17 -40.62 -15.41
C LEU A 5 -36.73 -41.11 -15.12
N THR A 6 -35.84 -41.13 -16.12
CA THR A 6 -34.40 -41.35 -15.90
C THR A 6 -33.62 -40.14 -16.38
N LEU A 7 -32.79 -39.64 -15.46
CA LEU A 7 -32.10 -38.36 -15.41
C LEU A 7 -30.85 -38.39 -16.31
N GLY A 8 -30.81 -37.57 -17.36
CA GLY A 8 -29.61 -37.30 -18.14
C GLY A 8 -28.78 -36.20 -17.47
N GLY A 9 -27.54 -36.50 -17.11
CA GLY A 9 -26.59 -35.54 -16.53
C GLY A 9 -26.26 -34.43 -17.52
N LEU A 10 -26.62 -33.20 -17.15
CA LEU A 10 -26.28 -31.98 -17.89
C LEU A 10 -24.92 -31.48 -17.40
N LEU A 11 -23.89 -31.63 -18.24
CA LEU A 11 -22.64 -30.88 -18.13
C LEU A 11 -22.97 -29.40 -18.39
N LEU A 12 -23.09 -28.61 -17.33
CA LEU A 12 -23.16 -27.15 -17.41
C LEU A 12 -21.78 -26.60 -17.77
N GLY A 13 -21.44 -26.69 -19.05
CA GLY A 13 -20.49 -25.77 -19.67
C GLY A 13 -21.18 -24.41 -19.80
N SER A 14 -20.90 -23.50 -18.88
CA SER A 14 -21.34 -22.10 -18.97
C SER A 14 -20.62 -21.43 -20.14
N VAL A 15 -21.27 -21.41 -21.30
CA VAL A 15 -20.94 -20.56 -22.44
C VAL A 15 -21.17 -19.11 -22.01
N ALA A 16 -20.09 -18.37 -21.73
CA ALA A 16 -20.12 -16.93 -21.64
C ALA A 16 -20.18 -16.36 -23.07
N VAL A 17 -21.39 -16.10 -23.58
CA VAL A 17 -21.57 -15.30 -24.79
C VAL A 17 -21.39 -13.83 -24.40
N PHE A 18 -20.36 -13.20 -24.99
CA PHE A 18 -20.06 -11.78 -24.96
C PHE A 18 -21.22 -10.91 -25.43
N LEU A 19 -21.59 -9.89 -24.65
CA LEU A 19 -22.04 -8.59 -25.15
C LEU A 19 -21.79 -7.53 -24.08
N GLY A 20 -20.74 -6.75 -24.29
CA GLY A 20 -20.36 -5.60 -23.46
C GLY A 20 -18.85 -5.49 -23.44
N GLN A 21 -18.29 -4.51 -24.15
CA GLN A 21 -17.06 -3.91 -23.63
C GLN A 21 -17.35 -3.60 -22.17
N PHE A 22 -16.59 -4.18 -21.25
CA PHE A 22 -16.57 -3.68 -19.89
C PHE A 22 -15.91 -2.30 -19.94
N ASN A 23 -16.67 -1.29 -20.41
CA ASN A 23 -16.26 0.09 -20.55
C ASN A 23 -16.13 0.68 -19.15
N ALA A 24 -15.03 0.38 -18.46
CA ALA A 24 -14.49 1.34 -17.52
C ALA A 24 -13.82 2.42 -18.37
N SER A 25 -14.24 3.68 -18.21
CA SER A 25 -13.39 4.79 -18.64
C SER A 25 -12.04 4.63 -17.95
N ALA A 26 -10.95 4.65 -18.70
CA ALA A 26 -9.60 4.64 -18.16
C ALA A 26 -8.96 6.00 -18.43
N LEU A 27 -8.23 6.52 -17.45
CA LEU A 27 -7.33 7.64 -17.64
C LEU A 27 -5.90 7.10 -17.64
N PRO A 28 -5.05 7.50 -18.60
CA PRO A 28 -3.61 7.30 -18.47
C PRO A 28 -3.17 7.90 -17.14
N GLY A 29 -2.55 7.12 -16.26
CA GLY A 29 -1.95 7.70 -15.05
C GLY A 29 -0.69 8.48 -15.39
N GLU A 30 -0.37 9.47 -14.57
CA GLU A 30 0.91 10.21 -14.60
C GLU A 30 2.09 9.38 -14.07
N GLY A 31 1.99 8.04 -14.06
CA GLY A 31 3.17 7.20 -13.86
C GLY A 31 4.17 7.46 -14.99
N ASP A 32 5.39 6.95 -14.87
CA ASP A 32 6.48 7.12 -15.85
C ASP A 32 6.19 6.42 -17.20
N GLY A 33 4.92 6.40 -17.65
CA GLY A 33 4.35 5.90 -18.91
C GLY A 33 4.98 6.56 -20.12
N GLY A 34 6.28 6.35 -20.25
CA GLY A 34 7.08 6.62 -21.40
C GLY A 34 6.67 5.72 -22.54
N THR A 35 7.19 6.09 -23.70
CA THR A 35 7.28 5.29 -24.92
C THR A 35 7.19 3.78 -24.67
N ALA A 36 6.37 3.07 -25.46
CA ALA A 36 6.19 1.61 -25.41
C ALA A 36 7.47 0.90 -24.93
N SER A 37 7.40 0.28 -23.76
CA SER A 37 8.59 -0.27 -23.15
C SER A 37 9.15 -1.41 -24.01
N VAL A 38 10.47 -1.57 -23.96
CA VAL A 38 11.15 -2.66 -24.65
C VAL A 38 10.80 -3.97 -23.95
N GLY A 39 10.30 -4.94 -24.70
CA GLY A 39 9.83 -6.22 -24.16
C GLY A 39 8.33 -6.22 -23.86
N PRO A 40 7.84 -7.26 -23.17
CA PRO A 40 6.48 -7.30 -22.67
C PRO A 40 6.26 -6.33 -21.50
N ASP A 41 5.08 -5.72 -21.41
CA ASP A 41 4.72 -4.77 -20.33
C ASP A 41 3.24 -4.94 -19.97
N VAL A 42 2.95 -5.48 -18.79
CA VAL A 42 1.58 -5.73 -18.32
C VAL A 42 1.12 -4.73 -17.28
N ILE A 43 0.05 -4.01 -17.61
CA ILE A 43 -0.62 -3.09 -16.70
C ILE A 43 -2.05 -3.52 -16.41
N VAL A 44 -2.63 -2.99 -15.34
CA VAL A 44 -4.08 -3.00 -15.14
C VAL A 44 -4.71 -1.88 -15.98
N GLY A 45 -5.28 -2.24 -17.12
CA GLY A 45 -5.98 -1.29 -17.99
C GLY A 45 -7.31 -0.80 -17.41
N ALA A 46 -8.04 -1.67 -16.73
CA ALA A 46 -9.33 -1.31 -16.14
C ALA A 46 -9.66 -2.18 -14.92
N ILE A 47 -10.43 -1.59 -14.01
CA ILE A 47 -11.13 -2.26 -12.91
C ILE A 47 -12.63 -2.12 -13.20
N PRO A 48 -13.25 -3.10 -13.90
CA PRO A 48 -14.59 -2.91 -14.47
C PRO A 48 -15.75 -3.18 -13.52
N ASP A 49 -15.62 -4.14 -12.61
CA ASP A 49 -16.71 -4.60 -11.75
C ASP A 49 -16.21 -5.05 -10.36
N VAL A 50 -17.16 -5.26 -9.45
CA VAL A 50 -16.94 -5.75 -8.09
C VAL A 50 -17.98 -6.81 -7.76
N ALA A 51 -17.54 -7.93 -7.22
CA ALA A 51 -18.38 -9.00 -6.70
C ALA A 51 -18.33 -8.99 -5.16
N ARG A 52 -19.43 -9.43 -4.55
CA ARG A 52 -19.60 -9.48 -3.09
C ARG A 52 -20.15 -10.83 -2.67
N TYR A 53 -19.73 -11.31 -1.51
CA TYR A 53 -20.01 -12.65 -1.04
C TYR A 53 -20.55 -12.61 0.39
N ALA A 54 -21.03 -13.77 0.86
CA ALA A 54 -21.71 -13.87 2.14
C ALA A 54 -20.82 -13.44 3.31
N PRO A 55 -21.30 -12.51 4.16
CA PRO A 55 -20.60 -12.14 5.37
C PRO A 55 -20.40 -13.30 6.34
N GLY A 56 -19.46 -13.12 7.26
CA GLY A 56 -19.22 -14.04 8.34
C GLY A 56 -18.54 -13.37 9.53
N THR A 57 -18.62 -14.02 10.69
CA THR A 57 -17.90 -13.57 11.89
C THR A 57 -16.67 -14.44 12.07
N PHE A 58 -15.52 -13.82 12.22
CA PHE A 58 -14.25 -14.50 12.53
C PHE A 58 -13.53 -13.74 13.63
N GLN A 59 -13.07 -14.45 14.67
CA GLN A 59 -12.40 -13.84 15.83
C GLN A 59 -13.18 -12.65 16.44
N GLY A 60 -14.51 -12.75 16.50
CA GLY A 60 -15.39 -11.73 17.08
C GLY A 60 -15.66 -10.51 16.19
N VAL A 61 -15.08 -10.43 15.00
CA VAL A 61 -15.28 -9.33 14.04
C VAL A 61 -16.15 -9.81 12.87
N GLN A 62 -17.13 -9.00 12.47
CA GLN A 62 -17.94 -9.26 11.29
C GLN A 62 -17.23 -8.73 10.05
N TYR A 63 -17.08 -9.60 9.05
CA TYR A 63 -16.46 -9.29 7.77
C TYR A 63 -17.43 -9.56 6.62
N ALA A 64 -17.18 -8.90 5.50
CA ALA A 64 -17.63 -9.34 4.18
C ALA A 64 -16.41 -9.57 3.29
N SER A 65 -16.57 -10.39 2.27
CA SER A 65 -15.54 -10.61 1.26
C SER A 65 -16.00 -10.09 -0.10
N TYR A 66 -15.04 -9.54 -0.83
CA TYR A 66 -15.25 -8.95 -2.15
C TYR A 66 -14.20 -9.46 -3.13
N ALA A 67 -14.51 -9.34 -4.41
CA ALA A 67 -13.54 -9.53 -5.48
C ALA A 67 -13.67 -8.39 -6.48
N ILE A 68 -12.57 -8.02 -7.11
CA ILE A 68 -12.41 -6.88 -8.00
C ILE A 68 -12.07 -7.43 -9.38
N GLY A 69 -12.81 -7.05 -10.41
CA GLY A 69 -12.47 -7.40 -11.78
C GLY A 69 -11.22 -6.67 -12.23
N SER A 70 -10.52 -7.23 -13.21
CA SER A 70 -9.33 -6.62 -13.79
C SER A 70 -9.31 -6.86 -15.28
N THR A 71 -8.89 -5.87 -16.05
CA THR A 71 -8.54 -6.03 -17.46
C THR A 71 -7.07 -5.69 -17.61
N SER A 72 -6.26 -6.64 -18.04
CA SER A 72 -4.86 -6.37 -18.35
C SER A 72 -4.71 -5.70 -19.70
N CYS A 73 -3.60 -4.99 -19.88
CA CYS A 73 -3.09 -4.55 -21.17
C CYS A 73 -1.66 -5.06 -21.33
N ASN A 74 -1.28 -5.50 -22.53
CA ASN A 74 0.13 -5.56 -22.89
C ASN A 74 0.49 -4.28 -23.66
N ILE A 75 1.11 -3.30 -23.00
CA ILE A 75 1.49 -2.02 -23.62
C ILE A 75 2.94 -2.02 -24.15
N GLY A 76 3.62 -3.15 -24.03
CA GLY A 76 4.98 -3.35 -24.50
C GLY A 76 5.06 -3.58 -26.01
N ASN A 77 6.25 -3.88 -26.52
CA ASN A 77 6.49 -4.15 -27.94
C ASN A 77 6.73 -5.64 -28.28
N GLN A 78 6.53 -6.53 -27.30
CA GLN A 78 6.60 -7.98 -27.48
C GLN A 78 5.36 -8.67 -26.90
N GLN A 79 5.06 -9.86 -27.43
CA GLN A 79 3.98 -10.70 -26.88
C GLN A 79 4.34 -11.22 -25.48
N LEU A 80 3.32 -11.41 -24.66
CA LEU A 80 3.45 -11.82 -23.26
C LEU A 80 2.79 -13.18 -23.05
N LEU A 81 3.48 -14.13 -22.42
CA LEU A 81 2.93 -15.46 -22.14
C LEU A 81 1.79 -15.38 -21.11
N TRP A 82 0.89 -16.36 -21.20
CA TRP A 82 -0.32 -16.46 -20.38
C TRP A 82 -0.70 -17.93 -20.20
N GLN A 83 0.30 -18.76 -19.90
CA GLN A 83 0.12 -20.21 -19.83
C GLN A 83 -0.85 -20.61 -18.70
N PRO A 84 -1.60 -21.70 -18.84
CA PRO A 84 -2.34 -22.26 -17.73
C PRO A 84 -1.41 -23.01 -16.78
N ASN A 85 -1.81 -23.06 -15.51
CA ASN A 85 -1.20 -23.97 -14.55
C ASN A 85 -1.07 -25.40 -15.13
N PRO A 86 0.03 -26.12 -14.85
CA PRO A 86 1.03 -25.82 -13.82
C PRO A 86 2.22 -24.98 -14.30
N ASP A 87 2.22 -24.50 -15.55
CA ASP A 87 3.28 -23.62 -16.05
C ASP A 87 3.27 -22.29 -15.29
N PRO A 88 4.41 -21.76 -14.80
CA PRO A 88 4.44 -20.50 -14.06
C PRO A 88 4.50 -19.24 -14.96
N ASP A 89 4.59 -19.38 -16.28
CA ASP A 89 4.66 -18.26 -17.23
C ASP A 89 3.28 -17.65 -17.52
N HIS A 90 2.68 -17.11 -16.47
CA HIS A 90 1.42 -16.37 -16.48
C HIS A 90 1.41 -15.31 -15.38
N PRO A 91 0.49 -14.34 -15.40
CA PRO A 91 0.44 -13.36 -14.34
C PRO A 91 -0.27 -13.87 -13.10
N VAL A 92 0.16 -13.37 -11.94
CA VAL A 92 -0.57 -13.48 -10.68
C VAL A 92 -1.16 -12.12 -10.30
N ILE A 93 -2.42 -12.13 -9.84
CA ILE A 93 -3.24 -10.92 -9.73
C ILE A 93 -3.77 -10.77 -8.30
N PRO A 94 -3.08 -10.03 -7.40
CA PRO A 94 -3.65 -9.64 -6.12
C PRO A 94 -4.71 -8.54 -6.28
N GLN A 95 -5.62 -8.47 -5.32
CA GLN A 95 -6.65 -7.44 -5.21
C GLN A 95 -6.60 -6.84 -3.81
N ASN A 96 -6.73 -5.51 -3.72
CA ASN A 96 -6.66 -4.78 -2.46
C ASN A 96 -7.78 -3.73 -2.37
N MET A 97 -8.18 -3.42 -1.14
CA MET A 97 -9.08 -2.29 -0.84
C MET A 97 -8.46 -1.39 0.22
N PHE A 98 -8.65 -0.09 0.04
CA PHE A 98 -8.14 0.96 0.92
C PHE A 98 -9.24 1.95 1.29
N ARG A 99 -9.03 2.63 2.41
CA ARG A 99 -9.84 3.75 2.88
C ARG A 99 -8.93 4.93 3.14
N ILE A 100 -9.29 6.09 2.60
CA ILE A 100 -8.72 7.38 3.00
C ILE A 100 -9.71 8.03 3.96
N LYS A 101 -9.29 8.23 5.22
CA LYS A 101 -10.11 8.83 6.27
C LYS A 101 -9.19 9.57 7.24
N ASP A 102 -9.68 10.67 7.80
CA ASP A 102 -8.95 11.50 8.78
C ASP A 102 -7.56 11.88 8.27
N GLY A 103 -7.43 12.10 6.97
CA GLY A 103 -6.22 12.53 6.31
C GLY A 103 -5.17 11.47 5.98
N ALA A 104 -5.41 10.19 6.28
CA ALA A 104 -4.49 9.08 5.99
C ALA A 104 -5.16 8.01 5.10
N ILE A 105 -4.37 7.36 4.24
CA ILE A 105 -4.77 6.14 3.52
C ILE A 105 -4.42 4.91 4.35
N GLU A 106 -5.32 3.93 4.41
CA GLU A 106 -5.10 2.68 5.12
C GLU A 106 -5.60 1.50 4.26
N GLN A 107 -4.81 0.42 4.17
CA GLN A 107 -5.29 -0.82 3.56
C GLN A 107 -6.26 -1.53 4.51
N ILE A 108 -7.47 -1.82 4.03
CA ILE A 108 -8.57 -2.40 4.82
C ILE A 108 -8.91 -3.83 4.42
N GLY A 109 -8.38 -4.30 3.29
CA GLY A 109 -8.54 -5.68 2.86
C GLY A 109 -7.54 -6.06 1.76
N MET A 110 -7.25 -7.35 1.71
CA MET A 110 -6.36 -7.94 0.71
C MET A 110 -6.83 -9.37 0.39
N SER A 111 -6.68 -9.78 -0.87
CA SER A 111 -6.93 -11.15 -1.31
C SER A 111 -5.66 -11.98 -1.43
N TRP A 112 -5.80 -13.29 -1.58
CA TRP A 112 -4.86 -14.13 -2.33
C TRP A 112 -4.80 -13.73 -3.81
N VAL A 113 -3.94 -14.38 -4.59
CA VAL A 113 -3.74 -14.02 -6.01
C VAL A 113 -4.54 -14.93 -6.90
N LYS A 114 -5.13 -14.39 -7.97
CA LYS A 114 -5.61 -15.20 -9.10
C LYS A 114 -4.43 -15.57 -9.98
N HIS A 115 -4.42 -16.77 -10.55
CA HIS A 115 -3.49 -17.16 -11.61
C HIS A 115 -4.08 -16.92 -13.01
N GLY A 116 -3.27 -16.46 -13.95
CA GLY A 116 -3.62 -16.44 -15.37
C GLY A 116 -3.83 -17.85 -15.93
N PHE A 117 -4.57 -17.97 -17.03
CA PHE A 117 -4.72 -19.26 -17.71
C PHE A 117 -4.82 -19.15 -19.24
N CYS A 118 -5.39 -18.05 -19.72
CA CYS A 118 -5.33 -17.62 -21.11
C CYS A 118 -5.64 -16.13 -21.19
N ALA A 119 -5.35 -15.52 -22.34
CA ALA A 119 -5.58 -14.11 -22.60
C ALA A 119 -6.52 -13.91 -23.78
N LEU A 120 -7.67 -13.29 -23.55
CA LEU A 120 -8.47 -12.71 -24.62
C LEU A 120 -7.70 -11.58 -25.33
N GLN A 121 -8.09 -11.26 -26.56
CA GLN A 121 -7.37 -10.28 -27.41
C GLN A 121 -8.26 -9.07 -27.73
N GLN A 122 -8.71 -8.35 -26.70
CA GLN A 122 -9.54 -7.17 -26.86
C GLN A 122 -8.72 -5.90 -27.11
N THR A 123 -9.39 -4.76 -27.29
CA THR A 123 -8.80 -3.50 -27.75
C THR A 123 -8.93 -2.37 -26.74
N LEU A 124 -9.00 -2.66 -25.44
CA LEU A 124 -9.13 -1.59 -24.42
C LEU A 124 -7.93 -0.62 -24.47
N CYS A 125 -6.74 -1.13 -24.75
CA CYS A 125 -5.47 -0.44 -24.49
C CYS A 125 -4.81 0.13 -25.74
N GLY A 126 -5.47 0.01 -26.90
CA GLY A 126 -4.98 0.52 -28.16
C GLY A 126 -5.18 -0.44 -29.33
N SER A 127 -4.32 -0.30 -30.33
CA SER A 127 -4.33 -1.17 -31.52
C SER A 127 -3.78 -2.55 -31.18
N CYS A 128 -4.67 -3.51 -30.97
CA CYS A 128 -4.32 -4.90 -30.67
C CYS A 128 -3.71 -5.62 -31.90
N GLN A 129 -2.52 -6.18 -31.72
CA GLN A 129 -1.89 -7.17 -32.59
C GLN A 129 -2.08 -8.56 -31.95
N PRO A 130 -3.20 -9.25 -32.25
CA PRO A 130 -3.60 -10.44 -31.53
C PRO A 130 -2.62 -11.59 -31.75
N ALA A 131 -2.32 -12.33 -30.69
CA ALA A 131 -1.54 -13.58 -30.78
C ALA A 131 -2.35 -14.77 -31.31
N GLY A 132 -3.68 -14.61 -31.43
CA GLY A 132 -4.61 -15.64 -31.89
C GLY A 132 -6.06 -15.23 -31.66
N GLY A 133 -7.01 -16.11 -31.98
CA GLY A 133 -8.43 -15.91 -31.68
C GLY A 133 -8.85 -16.62 -30.39
N GLY A 134 -9.89 -16.11 -29.72
CA GLY A 134 -10.46 -16.75 -28.52
C GLY A 134 -9.59 -16.54 -27.28
N CYS A 135 -9.09 -17.64 -26.71
CA CYS A 135 -8.40 -17.73 -25.42
C CYS A 135 -6.99 -18.34 -25.63
N PRO A 136 -6.09 -17.66 -26.39
CA PRO A 136 -4.70 -18.09 -26.54
C PRO A 136 -3.93 -17.98 -25.23
N THR A 137 -2.83 -18.74 -25.10
CA THR A 137 -1.91 -18.70 -23.95
C THR A 137 -0.87 -17.57 -24.06
N VAL A 138 -1.22 -16.50 -24.77
CA VAL A 138 -0.35 -15.35 -25.07
C VAL A 138 -1.22 -14.10 -25.18
N LEU A 139 -0.87 -13.03 -24.48
CA LEU A 139 -1.44 -11.69 -24.67
C LEU A 139 -0.68 -10.94 -25.76
N GLY A 140 -1.36 -10.62 -26.85
CA GLY A 140 -0.81 -9.90 -27.99
C GLY A 140 -0.42 -8.45 -27.67
N ILE A 141 0.40 -7.86 -28.52
CA ILE A 141 0.90 -6.48 -28.36
C ILE A 141 -0.27 -5.50 -28.49
N GLY A 142 -0.43 -4.58 -27.53
CA GLY A 142 -1.53 -3.63 -27.48
C GLY A 142 -2.90 -4.26 -27.18
N CYS A 143 -2.96 -5.57 -26.93
CA CYS A 143 -4.20 -6.27 -26.64
C CYS A 143 -4.54 -6.24 -25.15
N SER A 144 -5.80 -6.53 -24.84
CA SER A 144 -6.31 -6.54 -23.48
C SER A 144 -7.10 -7.80 -23.14
N ASP A 145 -6.93 -8.31 -21.91
CA ASP A 145 -7.61 -9.49 -21.40
C ASP A 145 -8.46 -9.16 -20.16
N PRO A 146 -9.81 -9.21 -20.25
CA PRO A 146 -10.68 -8.97 -19.11
C PRO A 146 -10.98 -10.23 -18.29
N TYR A 147 -10.82 -10.12 -16.98
CA TYR A 147 -11.39 -11.02 -15.98
C TYR A 147 -12.45 -10.30 -15.14
N SER A 148 -13.65 -10.88 -15.09
CA SER A 148 -14.70 -10.40 -14.19
C SER A 148 -14.31 -10.56 -12.72
N ALA A 149 -14.93 -9.78 -11.84
CA ALA A 149 -14.77 -9.93 -10.41
C ALA A 149 -15.08 -11.34 -9.90
N SER A 150 -16.03 -12.07 -10.51
CA SER A 150 -16.33 -13.44 -10.10
C SER A 150 -15.24 -14.44 -10.51
N LEU A 151 -14.58 -14.25 -11.66
CA LEU A 151 -13.42 -15.03 -12.05
C LEU A 151 -12.23 -14.74 -11.11
N ASN A 152 -11.99 -13.46 -10.85
CA ASN A 152 -10.97 -12.99 -9.91
C ASN A 152 -11.23 -13.40 -8.46
N GLY A 153 -12.48 -13.70 -8.10
CA GLY A 153 -12.90 -14.17 -6.79
C GLY A 153 -13.10 -15.69 -6.70
N ASN A 154 -12.70 -16.47 -7.70
CA ASN A 154 -12.90 -17.92 -7.67
C ASN A 154 -11.88 -18.60 -6.75
N GLN A 155 -12.35 -19.15 -5.63
CA GLN A 155 -11.51 -19.76 -4.59
C GLN A 155 -10.75 -21.00 -5.06
N SER A 156 -11.22 -21.70 -6.11
CA SER A 156 -10.46 -22.82 -6.67
C SER A 156 -9.16 -22.36 -7.33
N ASP A 157 -9.10 -21.09 -7.75
CA ASP A 157 -8.00 -20.51 -8.51
C ASP A 157 -7.19 -19.47 -7.72
N LEU A 158 -7.72 -18.99 -6.60
CA LEU A 158 -6.99 -18.10 -5.70
C LEU A 158 -5.93 -18.88 -4.89
N LYS A 159 -4.70 -18.38 -4.84
CA LYS A 159 -3.57 -19.02 -4.13
C LYS A 159 -2.79 -18.01 -3.29
N SER A 160 -2.12 -18.50 -2.24
CA SER A 160 -1.36 -17.64 -1.32
C SER A 160 -0.30 -16.81 -2.04
N ARG A 161 -0.10 -15.57 -1.57
CA ARG A 161 0.94 -14.65 -2.07
C ARG A 161 2.37 -15.11 -1.77
N GLY A 162 2.55 -16.01 -0.80
CA GLY A 162 3.85 -16.32 -0.21
C GLY A 162 4.88 -16.97 -1.14
N PRO A 163 4.50 -17.93 -2.00
CA PRO A 163 5.45 -18.59 -2.91
C PRO A 163 5.84 -17.79 -4.16
N ILE A 164 5.46 -16.51 -4.24
CA ILE A 164 5.75 -15.63 -5.37
C ILE A 164 6.93 -14.76 -4.98
N ASN A 165 7.96 -14.74 -5.82
CA ASN A 165 8.96 -13.68 -5.80
C ASN A 165 8.43 -12.52 -6.66
N PRO A 166 8.00 -11.41 -6.06
CA PRO A 166 7.39 -10.30 -6.79
C PRO A 166 8.40 -9.48 -7.61
N ALA A 167 9.70 -9.57 -7.31
CA ALA A 167 10.75 -8.87 -8.04
C ALA A 167 11.11 -9.57 -9.34
N THR A 168 11.02 -10.90 -9.38
CA THR A 168 11.23 -11.70 -10.60
C THR A 168 9.93 -12.12 -11.26
N GLY A 169 8.79 -11.93 -10.60
CA GLY A 169 7.48 -12.41 -11.01
C GLY A 169 7.25 -13.92 -10.93
N VAL A 170 8.26 -14.69 -10.50
CA VAL A 170 8.23 -16.16 -10.53
C VAL A 170 7.43 -16.72 -9.36
N PHE A 171 6.48 -17.61 -9.67
CA PHE A 171 5.85 -18.51 -8.72
C PHE A 171 6.64 -19.81 -8.61
N SER A 172 7.10 -20.16 -7.41
CA SER A 172 7.87 -21.40 -7.15
C SER A 172 7.22 -22.32 -6.12
N GLY A 173 5.92 -22.15 -5.87
CA GLY A 173 5.16 -22.90 -4.87
C GLY A 173 4.43 -24.11 -5.43
N THR A 174 3.78 -24.85 -4.53
CA THR A 174 2.75 -25.81 -4.90
C THR A 174 1.40 -25.10 -5.03
N TYR A 175 0.52 -25.60 -5.91
CA TYR A 175 -0.86 -25.12 -6.03
C TYR A 175 -1.77 -25.57 -4.86
N SER A 176 -1.18 -25.82 -3.69
CA SER A 176 -1.87 -26.30 -2.49
C SER A 176 -2.07 -25.14 -1.52
N ASP A 177 -3.30 -24.93 -1.11
CA ASP A 177 -3.62 -23.90 -0.14
C ASP A 177 -3.19 -24.30 1.28
N PRO A 178 -2.69 -23.36 2.09
CA PRO A 178 -2.51 -23.62 3.52
C PRO A 178 -3.85 -23.98 4.17
N THR A 179 -3.79 -24.79 5.23
CA THR A 179 -4.98 -25.16 6.00
C THR A 179 -5.70 -23.90 6.51
N ALA A 180 -7.00 -23.80 6.24
CA ALA A 180 -7.81 -22.69 6.73
C ALA A 180 -7.78 -22.63 8.27
N PRO A 181 -7.67 -21.44 8.88
CA PRO A 181 -7.78 -21.28 10.32
C PRO A 181 -9.11 -21.82 10.84
N THR A 182 -9.08 -22.44 12.02
CA THR A 182 -10.29 -22.93 12.69
C THR A 182 -11.31 -21.80 12.86
N GLY A 183 -12.54 -22.04 12.40
CA GLY A 183 -13.66 -21.11 12.54
C GLY A 183 -13.72 -20.00 11.48
N LEU A 184 -12.80 -19.96 10.50
CA LEU A 184 -12.92 -19.04 9.36
C LEU A 184 -14.05 -19.50 8.42
N PRO A 185 -15.10 -18.68 8.20
CA PRO A 185 -16.17 -19.01 7.25
C PRO A 185 -15.64 -19.14 5.82
N ALA A 186 -16.02 -20.21 5.12
CA ALA A 186 -15.58 -20.47 3.75
C ALA A 186 -15.95 -19.34 2.77
N SER A 187 -17.04 -18.59 3.01
CA SER A 187 -17.42 -17.45 2.16
C SER A 187 -16.41 -16.30 2.19
N LEU A 188 -15.63 -16.16 3.28
CA LEU A 188 -14.68 -15.08 3.46
C LEU A 188 -13.28 -15.38 2.88
N ARG A 189 -12.95 -16.66 2.77
CA ARG A 189 -11.59 -17.12 2.48
C ARG A 189 -11.09 -16.67 1.11
N GLU A 190 -9.77 -16.49 1.01
CA GLU A 190 -8.97 -16.14 -0.18
C GLU A 190 -9.27 -14.78 -0.84
N ARG A 191 -10.48 -14.24 -0.68
CA ARG A 191 -10.95 -13.00 -1.30
C ARG A 191 -10.55 -11.76 -0.50
N VAL A 192 -10.89 -10.57 -0.99
CA VAL A 192 -10.66 -9.31 -0.27
C VAL A 192 -11.60 -9.26 0.93
N MET A 193 -11.12 -9.73 2.08
CA MET A 193 -11.84 -9.75 3.34
C MET A 193 -11.72 -8.38 4.03
N VAL A 194 -12.86 -7.71 4.27
CA VAL A 194 -12.92 -6.36 4.85
C VAL A 194 -13.85 -6.37 6.06
N ALA A 195 -13.41 -5.77 7.17
CA ALA A 195 -14.22 -5.64 8.36
C ALA A 195 -15.43 -4.73 8.08
N ARG A 196 -16.61 -5.10 8.61
CA ARG A 196 -17.83 -4.29 8.47
C ARG A 196 -17.60 -2.86 8.96
N SER A 197 -16.91 -2.69 10.08
CA SER A 197 -16.62 -1.39 10.69
C SER A 197 -15.77 -0.48 9.80
N ASP A 198 -14.96 -1.04 8.88
CA ASP A 198 -14.17 -0.23 7.95
C ASP A 198 -14.98 0.31 6.78
N LEU A 199 -16.09 -0.36 6.45
CA LEU A 199 -17.00 0.04 5.39
C LEU A 199 -18.25 0.75 5.91
N ASP A 200 -18.53 0.70 7.22
CA ASP A 200 -19.74 1.28 7.79
C ASP A 200 -19.80 2.81 7.53
N PRO A 201 -20.75 3.29 6.72
CA PRO A 201 -20.82 4.71 6.38
C PRO A 201 -21.07 5.61 7.60
N ALA A 202 -21.73 5.10 8.64
CA ALA A 202 -21.97 5.86 9.86
C ALA A 202 -20.69 6.03 10.70
N ALA A 203 -19.80 5.04 10.67
CA ALA A 203 -18.51 5.09 11.37
C ALA A 203 -17.42 5.80 10.55
N ASN A 204 -17.63 5.97 9.25
CA ASN A 204 -16.64 6.50 8.30
C ASN A 204 -17.20 7.67 7.47
N PRO A 205 -17.76 8.72 8.10
CA PRO A 205 -18.26 9.88 7.37
C PRO A 205 -17.12 10.52 6.57
N GLY A 206 -17.39 10.83 5.30
CA GLY A 206 -16.42 11.49 4.42
C GLY A 206 -15.26 10.61 3.94
N ALA A 207 -15.26 9.31 4.24
CA ALA A 207 -14.21 8.41 3.77
C ALA A 207 -14.25 8.22 2.24
N ILE A 208 -13.07 8.20 1.64
CA ILE A 208 -12.88 7.86 0.22
C ILE A 208 -12.39 6.41 0.17
N TYR A 209 -13.00 5.59 -0.67
CA TYR A 209 -12.63 4.18 -0.81
C TYR A 209 -11.99 3.90 -2.16
N VAL A 210 -10.97 3.04 -2.16
CA VAL A 210 -10.11 2.78 -3.31
C VAL A 210 -9.97 1.27 -3.49
N ALA A 211 -10.24 0.79 -4.70
CA ALA A 211 -9.95 -0.57 -5.13
C ALA A 211 -8.66 -0.56 -5.95
N GLU A 212 -7.82 -1.57 -5.76
CA GLU A 212 -6.58 -1.76 -6.52
C GLU A 212 -6.52 -3.21 -7.03
N ALA A 213 -6.00 -3.35 -8.24
CA ALA A 213 -5.49 -4.61 -8.75
C ALA A 213 -4.04 -4.39 -9.19
N GLN A 214 -3.31 -5.49 -9.29
CA GLN A 214 -1.94 -5.49 -9.80
C GLN A 214 -1.72 -6.74 -10.64
N TYR A 215 -0.83 -6.69 -11.63
CA TYR A 215 -0.31 -7.88 -12.32
C TYR A 215 1.15 -8.06 -11.95
N ILE A 216 1.55 -9.29 -11.59
CA ILE A 216 2.96 -9.67 -11.45
C ILE A 216 3.23 -10.75 -12.48
N HIS A 217 4.24 -10.58 -13.32
CA HIS A 217 4.55 -11.53 -14.38
C HIS A 217 6.07 -11.70 -14.58
N PRO A 218 6.59 -12.94 -14.79
CA PRO A 218 8.02 -13.16 -14.98
C PRO A 218 8.66 -12.37 -16.13
N GLN A 219 8.04 -12.39 -17.30
CA GLN A 219 8.55 -11.70 -18.49
C GLN A 219 8.47 -10.16 -18.41
N ASP A 220 7.50 -9.63 -17.67
CA ASP A 220 7.35 -8.20 -17.41
C ASP A 220 8.47 -7.70 -16.47
N ALA A 221 8.71 -8.46 -15.39
CA ALA A 221 9.83 -8.22 -14.48
C ALA A 221 11.19 -8.35 -15.18
N ALA A 222 11.39 -9.38 -16.01
CA ALA A 222 12.62 -9.57 -16.77
C ALA A 222 12.88 -8.46 -17.81
N ALA A 223 11.83 -7.77 -18.26
CA ALA A 223 11.91 -6.61 -19.14
C ALA A 223 12.07 -5.28 -18.38
N ASP A 224 12.18 -5.31 -17.05
CA ASP A 224 12.27 -4.14 -16.16
C ASP A 224 11.01 -3.24 -16.19
N ASN A 225 9.85 -3.82 -16.50
CA ASN A 225 8.57 -3.12 -16.64
C ASN A 225 7.66 -3.24 -15.42
N ALA A 226 8.04 -4.01 -14.40
CA ALA A 226 7.21 -4.31 -13.23
C ALA A 226 6.94 -3.14 -12.26
N ARG A 227 7.16 -1.88 -12.65
CA ARG A 227 6.95 -0.68 -11.81
C ARG A 227 5.60 0.02 -12.04
N ASN A 228 4.94 -0.25 -13.16
CA ASN A 228 3.68 0.38 -13.57
C ASN A 228 2.48 -0.60 -13.52
N ASN A 229 2.66 -1.77 -12.90
CA ASN A 229 1.75 -2.91 -13.02
C ASN A 229 0.55 -2.89 -12.06
N ALA A 230 0.40 -1.82 -11.27
CA ALA A 230 -0.75 -1.57 -10.38
C ALA A 230 -1.64 -0.45 -10.94
N SER A 231 -2.93 -0.52 -10.68
CA SER A 231 -3.87 0.58 -10.97
C SER A 231 -4.97 0.64 -9.94
N TYR A 232 -5.54 1.83 -9.74
CA TYR A 232 -6.64 2.02 -8.79
C TYR A 232 -7.91 2.56 -9.44
N ARG A 233 -9.03 2.34 -8.75
CA ARG A 233 -10.33 2.95 -9.05
C ARG A 233 -11.08 3.23 -7.76
N LEU A 234 -11.81 4.33 -7.71
CA LEU A 234 -12.61 4.68 -6.53
C LEU A 234 -13.87 3.82 -6.46
N PHE A 235 -14.44 3.69 -5.27
CA PHE A 235 -15.77 3.13 -5.08
C PHE A 235 -16.53 3.81 -3.94
N THR A 236 -17.85 3.65 -3.94
CA THR A 236 -18.74 4.06 -2.86
C THR A 236 -19.32 2.86 -2.14
N VAL A 237 -19.62 3.02 -0.86
CA VAL A 237 -20.27 2.00 -0.02
C VAL A 237 -21.75 2.34 0.16
N GLY A 238 -22.63 1.37 -0.06
CA GLY A 238 -24.07 1.51 0.14
C GLY A 238 -24.45 1.71 1.61
N SER A 239 -25.60 2.33 1.86
CA SER A 239 -26.06 2.76 3.19
C SER A 239 -26.53 1.64 4.11
N SER A 240 -26.66 0.40 3.63
CA SER A 240 -27.28 -0.69 4.38
C SER A 240 -26.47 -1.99 4.26
N TRP A 241 -26.27 -2.63 5.41
CA TRP A 241 -25.58 -3.91 5.50
C TRP A 241 -26.54 -5.06 5.18
N SER A 242 -26.24 -5.83 4.14
CA SER A 242 -26.92 -7.10 3.90
C SER A 242 -26.27 -8.21 4.73
N THR A 243 -27.07 -8.97 5.47
CA THR A 243 -26.59 -10.18 6.18
C THR A 243 -26.23 -11.31 5.22
N SER A 244 -26.62 -11.24 3.95
CA SER A 244 -26.32 -12.25 2.92
C SER A 244 -25.21 -11.85 1.95
N LEU A 245 -24.89 -10.55 1.83
CA LEU A 245 -23.94 -10.04 0.81
C LEU A 245 -23.04 -8.89 1.29
N GLY A 246 -23.15 -8.46 2.55
CA GLY A 246 -22.41 -7.29 3.06
C GLY A 246 -22.94 -5.98 2.51
N TYR A 247 -22.10 -4.94 2.49
CA TYR A 247 -22.46 -3.68 1.85
C TYR A 247 -22.44 -3.81 0.33
N ALA A 248 -23.29 -3.06 -0.36
CA ALA A 248 -23.15 -2.88 -1.80
C ALA A 248 -21.93 -1.97 -2.06
N LEU A 249 -21.06 -2.36 -2.98
CA LEU A 249 -19.97 -1.52 -3.46
C LEU A 249 -20.26 -1.10 -4.90
N THR A 250 -19.99 0.15 -5.25
CA THR A 250 -20.18 0.67 -6.60
C THR A 250 -18.94 1.42 -7.03
N LEU A 251 -18.27 0.93 -8.07
CA LEU A 251 -17.10 1.60 -8.64
C LEU A 251 -17.50 2.97 -9.21
N THR A 252 -16.69 3.99 -8.96
CA THR A 252 -16.93 5.37 -9.37
C THR A 252 -15.71 5.93 -10.09
N GLY A 253 -15.95 6.88 -11.00
CA GLY A 253 -14.90 7.48 -11.81
C GLY A 253 -14.21 6.46 -12.73
N PRO A 254 -13.14 6.89 -13.42
CA PRO A 254 -12.32 6.02 -14.26
C PRO A 254 -11.31 5.20 -13.44
N THR A 255 -10.78 4.12 -14.04
CA THR A 255 -9.52 3.52 -13.57
C THR A 255 -8.37 4.47 -13.87
N VAL A 256 -7.54 4.75 -12.87
CA VAL A 256 -6.28 5.48 -13.03
C VAL A 256 -5.20 4.44 -13.27
N GLN A 257 -4.82 4.29 -14.54
CA GLN A 257 -3.88 3.26 -14.97
C GLN A 257 -2.47 3.54 -14.42
N GLN A 258 -1.67 2.49 -14.22
CA GLN A 258 -0.24 2.57 -13.86
C GLN A 258 0.07 3.28 -12.53
N GLN A 259 -0.94 3.53 -11.69
CA GLN A 259 -0.76 4.11 -10.36
C GLN A 259 -1.31 3.19 -9.28
N ALA A 260 -0.49 2.87 -8.29
CA ALA A 260 -0.94 2.20 -7.07
C ALA A 260 -1.92 3.06 -6.26
N ALA A 261 -2.70 2.43 -5.38
CA ALA A 261 -3.73 3.09 -4.57
C ALA A 261 -3.19 4.20 -3.67
N ILE A 262 -1.91 4.18 -3.28
CA ILE A 262 -1.30 5.29 -2.54
C ILE A 262 -1.41 6.63 -3.28
N TYR A 263 -1.43 6.64 -4.61
CA TYR A 263 -1.63 7.88 -5.38
C TYR A 263 -3.05 8.45 -5.28
N ALA A 264 -4.06 7.64 -4.93
CA ALA A 264 -5.37 8.15 -4.59
C ALA A 264 -5.33 9.02 -3.31
N TRP A 265 -4.38 8.76 -2.41
CA TRP A 265 -4.15 9.61 -1.23
C TRP A 265 -3.70 11.01 -1.62
N LYS A 266 -2.74 11.09 -2.55
CA LYS A 266 -2.27 12.36 -3.13
C LYS A 266 -3.36 13.09 -3.91
N ALA A 267 -4.20 12.35 -4.64
CA ALA A 267 -5.34 12.92 -5.35
C ALA A 267 -6.40 13.52 -4.38
N ALA A 268 -6.62 12.86 -3.23
CA ALA A 268 -7.52 13.37 -2.19
C ALA A 268 -6.93 14.52 -1.38
N HIS A 269 -5.60 14.56 -1.23
CA HIS A 269 -4.88 15.48 -0.38
C HIS A 269 -3.59 15.97 -1.06
N SER A 270 -3.65 17.19 -1.61
CA SER A 270 -2.58 17.79 -2.41
C SER A 270 -1.28 18.03 -1.64
N ASP A 271 -1.32 18.02 -0.31
CA ASP A 271 -0.20 18.18 0.62
C ASP A 271 0.56 16.87 0.90
N VAL A 272 0.05 15.72 0.46
CA VAL A 272 0.78 14.43 0.52
C VAL A 272 2.03 14.50 -0.37
N VAL A 273 3.15 13.92 0.06
CA VAL A 273 4.31 13.65 -0.81
C VAL A 273 4.47 12.15 -0.95
N ILE A 274 4.58 11.65 -2.18
CA ILE A 274 4.87 10.24 -2.47
C ILE A 274 6.23 10.19 -3.14
N LYS A 275 7.10 9.30 -2.63
CA LYS A 275 8.39 9.00 -3.21
C LYS A 275 8.50 7.52 -3.57
N PRO A 276 8.49 7.18 -4.87
CA PRO A 276 8.89 5.86 -5.32
C PRO A 276 10.40 5.68 -5.10
N PHE A 277 10.81 4.45 -4.82
CA PHE A 277 12.22 4.08 -4.74
C PHE A 277 12.42 2.61 -5.12
N ASP A 278 13.56 2.33 -5.74
CA ASP A 278 13.96 0.98 -6.13
C ASP A 278 14.98 0.40 -5.16
N ILE A 279 14.88 -0.91 -4.92
CA ILE A 279 15.92 -1.68 -4.27
C ILE A 279 16.77 -2.31 -5.38
N VAL A 280 18.07 -2.00 -5.40
CA VAL A 280 18.97 -2.49 -6.44
C VAL A 280 18.94 -4.02 -6.49
N GLY A 281 18.73 -4.56 -7.69
CA GLY A 281 18.66 -6.01 -7.93
C GLY A 281 17.46 -6.71 -7.28
N ASP A 282 16.43 -5.96 -6.90
CA ASP A 282 15.18 -6.47 -6.35
C ASP A 282 14.00 -5.68 -6.95
N GLY A 283 13.07 -5.14 -6.15
CA GLY A 283 11.85 -4.51 -6.64
C GLY A 283 11.61 -3.10 -6.12
N HIS A 284 10.35 -2.69 -6.22
CA HIS A 284 9.91 -1.31 -6.10
C HIS A 284 8.99 -1.10 -4.90
N MET A 285 9.15 0.04 -4.22
CA MET A 285 8.29 0.47 -3.12
C MET A 285 8.00 1.98 -3.21
N LEU A 286 6.96 2.41 -2.49
CA LEU A 286 6.54 3.80 -2.40
C LEU A 286 6.44 4.21 -0.94
N LEU A 287 7.01 5.36 -0.58
CA LEU A 287 6.78 6.01 0.70
C LEU A 287 5.96 7.28 0.51
N GLY A 288 4.75 7.27 1.06
CA GLY A 288 3.92 8.46 1.21
C GLY A 288 4.13 9.10 2.58
N SER A 289 4.11 10.43 2.64
CA SER A 289 4.10 11.18 3.90
C SER A 289 3.18 12.40 3.82
N ARG A 290 2.60 12.77 4.97
CA ARG A 290 1.77 13.96 5.13
C ARG A 290 1.88 14.48 6.56
N VAL A 291 1.78 15.80 6.72
CA VAL A 291 1.74 16.47 8.02
C VAL A 291 0.41 17.20 8.17
N ILE A 292 -0.23 17.08 9.32
CA ILE A 292 -1.55 17.65 9.61
C ILE A 292 -1.39 18.53 10.84
N ASP A 293 -1.66 19.82 10.69
CA ASP A 293 -1.75 20.76 11.81
C ASP A 293 -3.01 20.45 12.63
N LEU A 294 -2.83 20.12 13.90
CA LEU A 294 -3.91 19.81 14.83
C LEU A 294 -4.42 21.05 15.56
N GLY A 295 -3.82 22.21 15.32
CA GLY A 295 -3.93 23.40 16.15
C GLY A 295 -3.14 23.25 17.45
N ASN A 296 -3.13 24.31 18.26
CA ASN A 296 -2.49 24.34 19.58
C ASN A 296 -1.00 23.95 19.57
N GLY A 297 -0.27 24.26 18.48
CA GLY A 297 1.16 23.95 18.36
C GLY A 297 1.46 22.45 18.28
N ARG A 298 0.54 21.65 17.72
CA ARG A 298 0.69 20.20 17.58
C ARG A 298 0.51 19.78 16.13
N TRP A 299 1.35 18.84 15.69
CA TRP A 299 1.31 18.29 14.34
C TRP A 299 1.25 16.77 14.37
N ARG A 300 0.43 16.19 13.50
CA ARG A 300 0.41 14.75 13.26
C ARG A 300 1.15 14.44 11.97
N TYR A 301 2.11 13.54 12.05
CA TYR A 301 2.83 12.99 10.91
C TYR A 301 2.23 11.64 10.55
N GLU A 302 1.85 11.46 9.29
CA GLU A 302 1.33 10.22 8.73
C GLU A 302 2.28 9.72 7.65
N TYR A 303 2.65 8.44 7.72
CA TYR A 303 3.45 7.76 6.70
C TYR A 303 2.72 6.51 6.20
N ALA A 304 2.87 6.22 4.92
CA ALA A 304 2.35 5.03 4.26
C ALA A 304 3.45 4.39 3.40
N LEU A 305 3.92 3.21 3.78
CA LEU A 305 4.91 2.44 3.02
C LEU A 305 4.19 1.34 2.25
N GLN A 306 4.12 1.46 0.93
CA GLN A 306 3.54 0.46 0.03
C GLN A 306 4.65 -0.30 -0.68
N ASN A 307 4.67 -1.63 -0.55
CA ASN A 307 5.56 -2.49 -1.32
C ASN A 307 4.80 -3.01 -2.55
N LEU A 308 5.25 -2.67 -3.76
CA LEU A 308 4.65 -3.18 -5.00
C LEU A 308 5.30 -4.49 -5.43
N THR A 309 6.63 -4.50 -5.58
CA THR A 309 7.33 -5.62 -6.21
C THR A 309 8.60 -6.08 -5.49
N SER A 310 8.94 -5.51 -4.34
CA SER A 310 10.16 -5.92 -3.63
C SER A 310 9.98 -7.24 -2.89
N ASP A 311 10.83 -8.22 -3.22
CA ASP A 311 10.95 -9.46 -2.45
C ASP A 311 11.75 -9.24 -1.15
N ARG A 312 12.62 -8.22 -1.11
CA ARG A 312 13.40 -7.87 0.08
C ARG A 312 12.57 -7.43 1.28
N CYS A 313 11.35 -6.91 1.05
CA CYS A 313 10.39 -6.44 2.05
C CYS A 313 10.90 -5.30 2.94
N GLY A 314 9.99 -4.50 3.51
CA GLY A 314 10.32 -3.48 4.51
C GLY A 314 10.31 -4.06 5.93
N GLY A 315 11.36 -3.82 6.70
CA GLY A 315 11.53 -4.32 8.08
C GLY A 315 11.59 -3.23 9.15
N SER A 316 11.88 -1.99 8.76
CA SER A 316 11.83 -0.84 9.66
C SER A 316 11.56 0.47 8.91
N LEU A 317 11.06 1.47 9.63
CA LEU A 317 10.98 2.87 9.19
C LEU A 317 11.53 3.75 10.31
N SER A 318 12.52 4.59 10.00
CA SER A 318 13.20 5.46 10.95
C SER A 318 13.12 6.92 10.52
N ILE A 319 12.52 7.76 11.37
CA ILE A 319 12.28 9.18 11.14
C ILE A 319 13.18 10.00 12.09
N PRO A 320 13.98 10.94 11.58
CA PRO A 320 14.70 11.89 12.44
C PRO A 320 13.73 12.71 13.28
N VAL A 321 14.02 12.86 14.56
CA VAL A 321 13.28 13.70 15.50
C VAL A 321 14.28 14.60 16.25
N PRO A 322 14.06 15.91 16.34
CA PRO A 322 14.98 16.82 17.03
C PRO A 322 14.96 16.56 18.55
N ALA A 323 16.00 17.04 19.24
CA ALA A 323 15.98 17.13 20.70
C ALA A 323 14.80 18.01 21.15
N GLY A 324 14.24 17.75 22.34
CA GLY A 324 13.09 18.48 22.88
C GLY A 324 11.73 18.15 22.25
N ALA A 325 11.68 17.33 21.19
CA ALA A 325 10.41 16.92 20.59
C ALA A 325 9.58 16.06 21.57
N ASP A 326 8.39 16.53 21.93
CA ASP A 326 7.39 15.71 22.61
C ASP A 326 6.77 14.77 21.58
N ILE A 327 7.06 13.47 21.65
CA ILE A 327 6.54 12.46 20.73
C ILE A 327 5.44 11.66 21.43
N THR A 328 4.22 11.76 20.91
CA THR A 328 3.03 11.09 21.47
C THR A 328 2.21 10.42 20.38
N ASN A 329 1.15 9.70 20.77
CA ASN A 329 0.19 9.07 19.86
C ASN A 329 0.86 8.24 18.75
N ILE A 330 1.94 7.54 19.09
CA ILE A 330 2.66 6.66 18.17
C ILE A 330 1.75 5.51 17.77
N GLY A 331 1.44 5.43 16.47
CA GLY A 331 0.51 4.46 15.90
C GLY A 331 1.13 3.64 14.78
N PHE A 332 0.57 2.45 14.59
CA PHE A 332 0.92 1.50 13.55
C PHE A 332 -0.35 0.84 13.02
N LYS A 333 -0.44 0.65 11.71
CA LYS A 333 -1.49 -0.16 11.08
C LYS A 333 -0.94 -0.96 9.91
N ALA A 334 -1.37 -2.21 9.81
CA ALA A 334 -1.08 -3.10 8.68
C ALA A 334 -2.33 -3.90 8.30
N PRO A 335 -2.46 -4.36 7.05
CA PRO A 335 -3.43 -5.40 6.70
C PRO A 335 -3.12 -6.69 7.45
N ARG A 336 -4.14 -7.55 7.63
CA ARG A 336 -4.01 -8.79 8.41
C ARG A 336 -4.00 -10.02 7.51
N TYR A 337 -3.04 -10.92 7.73
CA TYR A 337 -3.02 -12.27 7.17
C TYR A 337 -3.99 -13.16 7.95
N MET A 338 -5.07 -13.61 7.30
CA MET A 338 -6.21 -14.25 7.97
C MET A 338 -6.67 -15.57 7.33
N ASN A 339 -6.06 -15.99 6.22
CA ASN A 339 -6.49 -17.14 5.43
C ASN A 339 -5.68 -18.43 5.70
N GLY A 340 -4.84 -18.41 6.75
CA GLY A 340 -3.98 -19.54 7.14
C GLY A 340 -2.54 -19.41 6.68
N GLU A 341 -2.17 -18.27 6.09
CA GLU A 341 -0.78 -17.94 5.85
C GLU A 341 -0.01 -17.91 7.18
N PRO A 342 1.26 -18.33 7.19
CA PRO A 342 2.03 -18.44 8.43
C PRO A 342 2.51 -17.08 8.96
N TYR A 343 2.22 -15.99 8.27
CA TYR A 343 2.72 -14.65 8.58
C TYR A 343 2.12 -14.09 9.87
N SER A 344 2.99 -13.47 10.66
CA SER A 344 2.68 -12.78 11.90
C SER A 344 1.80 -11.56 11.62
N ASN A 345 0.90 -11.30 12.55
CA ASN A 345 0.11 -10.06 12.62
C ASN A 345 0.52 -9.21 13.83
N ALA A 346 1.70 -9.44 14.39
CA ALA A 346 2.20 -8.68 15.53
C ALA A 346 2.37 -7.19 15.16
N PRO A 347 2.02 -6.25 16.05
CA PRO A 347 2.30 -4.84 15.81
C PRO A 347 3.81 -4.58 15.77
N TRP A 348 4.24 -3.57 15.01
CA TRP A 348 5.64 -3.13 15.03
C TRP A 348 5.95 -2.41 16.35
N THR A 349 7.16 -2.62 16.85
CA THR A 349 7.66 -1.94 18.05
C THR A 349 8.18 -0.57 17.65
N ALA A 350 7.73 0.48 18.33
CA ALA A 350 8.27 1.82 18.16
C ALA A 350 9.31 2.13 19.25
N THR A 351 10.41 2.79 18.89
CA THR A 351 11.45 3.21 19.83
C THR A 351 11.93 4.61 19.46
N VAL A 352 11.93 5.51 20.44
CA VAL A 352 12.54 6.84 20.33
C VAL A 352 13.90 6.78 21.01
N ALA A 353 14.97 6.85 20.23
CA ALA A 353 16.34 6.84 20.73
C ALA A 353 17.30 7.45 19.72
N ASN A 354 18.38 8.08 20.21
CA ASN A 354 19.46 8.60 19.37
C ASN A 354 18.98 9.55 18.25
N GLY A 355 18.01 10.42 18.55
CA GLY A 355 17.45 11.38 17.58
C GLY A 355 16.57 10.75 16.49
N MET A 356 16.10 9.52 16.69
CA MET A 356 15.24 8.83 15.73
C MET A 356 14.01 8.24 16.42
N LEU A 357 12.85 8.35 15.78
CA LEU A 357 11.68 7.49 16.03
C LEU A 357 11.71 6.34 15.01
N THR A 358 11.88 5.12 15.48
CA THR A 358 11.97 3.93 14.63
C THR A 358 10.86 2.94 14.95
N TRP A 359 10.12 2.50 13.93
CA TRP A 359 9.31 1.29 14.00
C TRP A 359 10.07 0.12 13.40
N SER A 360 10.00 -1.05 14.02
CA SER A 360 10.57 -2.29 13.49
C SER A 360 9.65 -3.50 13.72
N CYS A 361 9.65 -4.41 12.75
CA CYS A 361 8.99 -5.71 12.88
C CYS A 361 9.89 -6.74 13.60
N GLU A 362 9.40 -7.99 13.71
CA GLU A 362 10.22 -9.10 14.19
C GLU A 362 11.47 -9.32 13.30
N PRO A 363 12.60 -9.80 13.87
CA PRO A 363 13.85 -9.96 13.14
C PRO A 363 13.73 -10.96 11.99
N ASN A 364 14.65 -10.89 11.03
CA ASN A 364 14.64 -11.73 9.84
C ASN A 364 14.92 -13.22 10.08
N THR A 365 15.33 -13.59 11.29
CA THR A 365 15.38 -14.99 11.76
C THR A 365 13.99 -15.59 11.92
N ASN A 366 12.95 -14.77 12.10
CA ASN A 366 11.56 -15.20 12.04
C ASN A 366 11.04 -15.05 10.61
N ALA A 367 11.11 -16.12 9.79
CA ALA A 367 10.66 -16.11 8.40
C ALA A 367 9.23 -15.55 8.19
N ASN A 368 8.41 -15.61 9.23
CA ASN A 368 7.01 -15.20 9.25
C ASN A 368 6.80 -13.79 9.81
N ALA A 369 7.84 -13.00 10.05
CA ALA A 369 7.72 -11.64 10.58
C ALA A 369 6.68 -10.80 9.80
N ASN A 370 6.05 -9.87 10.50
CA ASN A 370 5.11 -8.90 9.92
C ASN A 370 5.84 -7.81 9.11
N ALA A 371 6.75 -8.18 8.22
CA ALA A 371 7.43 -7.27 7.31
C ALA A 371 6.47 -6.73 6.25
N VAL A 372 6.77 -5.57 5.66
CA VAL A 372 5.99 -4.99 4.54
C VAL A 372 6.21 -5.84 3.29
N ARG A 373 5.35 -6.83 3.08
CA ARG A 373 5.39 -7.76 1.94
C ARG A 373 4.73 -7.13 0.71
N TRP A 374 4.98 -7.71 -0.45
CA TRP A 374 4.48 -7.16 -1.71
C TRP A 374 2.95 -7.09 -1.76
N SER A 375 2.47 -6.11 -2.53
CA SER A 375 1.07 -5.73 -2.66
C SER A 375 0.40 -5.42 -1.30
N THR A 376 1.16 -4.86 -0.35
CA THR A 376 0.64 -4.36 0.93
C THR A 376 1.13 -2.94 1.27
N LEU A 377 0.34 -2.22 2.06
CA LEU A 377 0.60 -0.86 2.54
C LEU A 377 0.51 -0.82 4.07
N TYR A 378 1.56 -0.32 4.71
CA TYR A 378 1.69 -0.22 6.16
C TYR A 378 1.74 1.25 6.55
N ASN A 379 1.08 1.60 7.65
CA ASN A 379 0.99 2.96 8.15
C ASN A 379 1.73 3.14 9.46
N PHE A 380 2.37 4.30 9.58
CA PHE A 380 3.08 4.74 10.77
C PHE A 380 2.67 6.18 11.06
N ARG A 381 2.43 6.51 12.33
CA ARG A 381 2.05 7.86 12.72
C ARG A 381 2.56 8.24 14.09
N PHE A 382 2.72 9.53 14.32
CA PHE A 382 2.94 10.10 15.63
C PHE A 382 2.49 11.55 15.63
N GLU A 383 2.36 12.10 16.83
CA GLU A 383 2.10 13.52 17.04
C GLU A 383 3.26 14.15 17.79
N THR A 384 3.53 15.41 17.47
CA THR A 384 4.59 16.17 18.14
C THR A 384 4.30 17.67 18.21
N ASN A 385 4.98 18.35 19.13
CA ASN A 385 5.02 19.81 19.25
C ASN A 385 5.97 20.47 18.23
N VAL A 386 6.50 19.72 17.26
CA VAL A 386 7.44 20.24 16.25
C VAL A 386 6.76 20.40 14.89
N PRO A 387 6.74 21.60 14.29
CA PRO A 387 6.24 21.81 12.94
C PRO A 387 7.08 21.07 11.88
N PRO A 388 6.55 20.86 10.67
CA PRO A 388 7.33 20.23 9.60
C PRO A 388 8.56 21.07 9.25
N ALA A 389 9.65 20.39 8.93
CA ALA A 389 10.80 21.03 8.30
C ALA A 389 10.36 21.75 7.01
N SER A 390 11.07 22.83 6.66
CA SER A 390 10.76 23.64 5.46
C SER A 390 10.82 22.84 4.16
N ASN A 391 11.59 21.76 4.14
CA ASN A 391 11.68 20.81 3.04
C ASN A 391 11.56 19.37 3.56
N THR A 392 11.16 18.45 2.69
CA THR A 392 11.30 17.02 2.96
C THR A 392 12.77 16.64 3.12
N ALA A 393 13.07 15.71 4.02
CA ALA A 393 14.42 15.23 4.26
C ALA A 393 14.46 13.70 4.31
N GLU A 394 15.67 13.14 4.38
CA GLU A 394 15.88 11.69 4.34
C GLU A 394 15.35 11.00 5.60
N VAL A 395 14.55 9.96 5.38
CA VAL A 395 14.16 8.94 6.35
C VAL A 395 14.70 7.59 5.88
N SER A 396 14.85 6.63 6.79
CA SER A 396 15.44 5.33 6.45
C SER A 396 14.39 4.22 6.46
N VAL A 397 14.29 3.49 5.35
CA VAL A 397 13.51 2.24 5.25
C VAL A 397 14.49 1.07 5.32
N GLY A 398 14.47 0.32 6.42
CA GLY A 398 15.28 -0.89 6.57
C GLY A 398 14.69 -2.05 5.78
N LEU A 399 15.53 -2.80 5.06
CA LEU A 399 15.12 -4.00 4.32
C LEU A 399 15.12 -5.21 5.25
N TRP A 400 14.06 -6.01 5.18
CA TRP A 400 13.87 -7.11 6.10
C TRP A 400 14.68 -8.36 5.72
N LYS A 401 14.59 -8.83 4.47
CA LYS A 401 15.43 -9.94 4.01
C LYS A 401 16.89 -9.52 3.97
N ALA A 402 17.78 -10.44 4.34
CA ALA A 402 19.21 -10.21 4.34
C ALA A 402 19.74 -9.75 2.97
N ALA A 403 20.79 -8.92 2.99
CA ALA A 403 21.47 -8.47 1.78
C ALA A 403 22.09 -9.65 1.02
N THR A 404 22.12 -9.53 -0.30
CA THR A 404 22.76 -10.49 -1.21
C THR A 404 23.81 -9.77 -2.06
N ALA A 405 24.63 -10.52 -2.79
CA ALA A 405 25.61 -9.91 -3.70
C ALA A 405 24.95 -9.07 -4.81
N GLY A 406 23.77 -9.49 -5.30
CA GLY A 406 23.00 -8.77 -6.31
C GLY A 406 22.15 -7.63 -5.74
N SER A 407 21.88 -7.64 -4.43
CA SER A 407 21.09 -6.63 -3.73
C SER A 407 21.74 -6.32 -2.37
N PRO A 408 22.82 -5.51 -2.35
CA PRO A 408 23.67 -5.37 -1.16
C PRO A 408 23.10 -4.42 -0.09
N GLN A 409 22.07 -3.64 -0.42
CA GLN A 409 21.50 -2.64 0.48
C GLN A 409 20.85 -3.32 1.71
N THR A 410 21.05 -2.73 2.89
CA THR A 410 20.37 -3.11 4.14
C THR A 410 19.28 -2.11 4.52
N ALA A 411 19.35 -0.89 4.01
CA ALA A 411 18.34 0.14 4.14
C ALA A 411 18.40 1.09 2.92
N ILE A 412 17.31 1.83 2.70
CA ILE A 412 17.19 2.85 1.65
C ILE A 412 16.85 4.19 2.30
N GLY A 413 17.61 5.24 1.94
CA GLY A 413 17.26 6.62 2.25
C GLY A 413 16.17 7.11 1.30
N VAL A 414 15.08 7.65 1.84
CA VAL A 414 13.93 8.14 1.07
C VAL A 414 13.51 9.50 1.62
N THR A 415 13.22 10.47 0.76
CA THR A 415 12.78 11.79 1.24
C THR A 415 11.32 11.75 1.68
N ALA A 416 11.01 12.25 2.88
CA ALA A 416 9.66 12.39 3.40
C ALA A 416 9.55 13.67 4.23
N TYR A 417 8.34 14.07 4.62
CA TYR A 417 8.23 15.07 5.69
C TYR A 417 8.86 14.53 6.96
N ILE A 418 9.58 15.40 7.67
CA ILE A 418 10.13 15.14 9.00
C ILE A 418 9.82 16.32 9.91
N PRO A 419 9.79 16.13 11.23
CA PRO A 419 9.89 17.23 12.19
C PRO A 419 11.05 18.16 11.83
N GLY A 420 10.79 19.46 11.84
CA GLY A 420 11.82 20.48 11.66
C GLY A 420 12.74 20.57 12.87
N THR A 421 13.38 21.71 13.01
CA THR A 421 13.90 22.12 14.31
C THR A 421 12.75 22.72 15.11
N LEU A 422 12.77 22.56 16.43
CA LEU A 422 11.96 23.41 17.28
C LEU A 422 12.29 24.89 16.92
N PRO A 423 11.31 25.79 16.88
CA PRO A 423 11.60 27.21 16.89
C PRO A 423 12.56 27.45 18.06
N SER A 424 13.64 28.19 17.85
CA SER A 424 14.46 28.65 18.97
C SER A 424 13.55 29.56 19.81
N GLU A 425 13.02 29.06 20.91
CA GLU A 425 12.34 29.91 21.88
C GLU A 425 13.39 30.91 22.38
N PRO A 426 13.20 32.22 22.20
CA PRO A 426 14.21 33.20 22.62
C PRO A 426 14.46 33.08 24.12
N GLY A 427 15.62 32.52 24.48
CA GLY A 427 15.94 32.19 25.87
C GLY A 427 16.11 30.71 26.18
N ASP A 428 15.74 29.78 25.28
CA ASP A 428 16.08 28.35 25.38
C ASP A 428 17.50 28.15 24.85
N LEU A 429 18.46 28.25 25.77
CA LEU A 429 19.89 28.25 25.50
C LEU A 429 20.50 26.85 25.53
N ASP A 430 19.85 25.86 26.16
CA ASP A 430 20.27 24.46 26.10
C ASP A 430 19.57 23.63 25.00
N GLY A 431 18.54 24.20 24.36
CA GLY A 431 17.80 23.62 23.24
C GLY A 431 16.85 22.50 23.67
N ASN A 432 16.41 22.49 24.92
CA ASN A 432 15.54 21.45 25.47
C ASN A 432 14.04 21.68 25.18
N GLY A 433 13.68 22.85 24.63
CA GLY A 433 12.31 23.23 24.28
C GLY A 433 11.53 23.93 25.39
N ALA A 434 12.16 24.32 26.50
CA ALA A 434 11.61 25.12 27.58
C ALA A 434 12.58 26.23 27.96
N VAL A 435 12.09 27.32 28.56
CA VAL A 435 12.95 28.39 29.09
C VAL A 435 12.88 28.35 30.61
N ASP A 436 13.90 27.77 31.23
CA ASP A 436 13.92 27.52 32.66
C ASP A 436 15.25 27.91 33.35
N ALA A 437 15.45 27.38 34.57
CA ALA A 437 16.63 27.68 35.37
C ALA A 437 17.94 27.17 34.74
N ALA A 438 17.90 26.13 33.89
CA ALA A 438 19.05 25.65 33.13
C ALA A 438 19.51 26.72 32.13
N ASP A 439 18.58 27.31 31.39
CA ASP A 439 18.89 28.39 30.44
C ASP A 439 19.38 29.64 31.15
N LEU A 440 18.75 30.01 32.27
CA LEU A 440 19.22 31.11 33.10
C LEU A 440 20.66 30.90 33.56
N SER A 441 21.01 29.67 33.93
CA SER A 441 22.37 29.32 34.31
C SER A 441 23.35 29.49 33.15
N ILE A 442 22.95 29.12 31.92
CA ILE A 442 23.77 29.30 30.71
C ILE A 442 23.95 30.79 30.41
N LEU A 443 22.88 31.58 30.46
CA LEU A 443 22.92 33.02 30.25
C LEU A 443 23.86 33.70 31.25
N LEU A 444 23.69 33.43 32.54
CA LEU A 444 24.53 34.01 33.60
C LEU A 444 26.00 33.57 33.51
N SER A 445 26.27 32.34 33.05
CA SER A 445 27.64 31.87 32.81
C SER A 445 28.32 32.55 31.62
N SER A 446 27.53 33.11 30.71
CA SER A 446 27.98 33.76 29.47
C SER A 446 28.07 35.29 29.59
N TRP A 447 27.86 35.84 30.79
CA TRP A 447 27.74 37.28 31.01
C TRP A 447 28.93 38.08 30.47
N GLY A 448 28.65 39.13 29.68
CA GLY A 448 29.65 39.98 29.04
C GLY A 448 30.34 39.36 27.81
N SER A 449 29.90 38.19 27.33
CA SER A 449 30.38 37.55 26.10
C SER A 449 29.27 37.52 25.03
N ALA A 450 29.55 37.12 23.80
CA ALA A 450 28.51 36.97 22.76
C ALA A 450 27.77 35.61 22.80
N ALA A 451 28.05 34.74 23.79
CA ALA A 451 27.60 33.34 23.75
C ALA A 451 26.11 33.13 24.06
N ALA A 452 25.47 34.07 24.76
CA ALA A 452 24.02 34.08 25.03
C ALA A 452 23.42 35.46 24.71
N ASP A 453 23.93 36.11 23.66
CA ASP A 453 23.41 37.38 23.14
C ASP A 453 22.12 37.10 22.35
N LEU A 454 20.99 37.31 23.02
CA LEU A 454 19.65 37.04 22.51
C LEU A 454 19.10 38.22 21.70
N ASN A 455 19.64 39.43 21.90
CA ASN A 455 19.19 40.65 21.25
C ASN A 455 20.04 41.03 20.00
N GLY A 456 21.25 40.46 19.88
CA GLY A 456 22.18 40.63 18.76
C GLY A 456 23.08 41.88 18.83
N ASP A 457 23.29 42.48 20.01
CA ASP A 457 24.09 43.70 20.19
C ASP A 457 25.59 43.46 20.42
N GLY A 458 25.99 42.19 20.52
CA GLY A 458 27.36 41.73 20.66
C GLY A 458 27.78 41.37 22.09
N ALA A 459 26.89 41.45 23.09
CA ALA A 459 27.18 41.02 24.46
C ALA A 459 25.95 40.48 25.21
N THR A 460 26.15 39.48 26.07
CA THR A 460 25.16 38.96 27.01
C THR A 460 25.08 39.87 28.23
N ASP A 461 23.95 40.56 28.40
CA ASP A 461 23.71 41.44 29.53
C ASP A 461 22.26 41.39 30.06
N ALA A 462 21.86 42.44 30.78
CA ALA A 462 20.52 42.53 31.38
C ALA A 462 19.38 42.58 30.35
N ALA A 463 19.65 43.02 29.12
CA ALA A 463 18.68 43.00 28.03
C ALA A 463 18.38 41.56 27.60
N ASP A 464 19.39 40.70 27.48
CA ASP A 464 19.21 39.28 27.17
C ASP A 464 18.53 38.53 28.32
N LEU A 465 18.92 38.83 29.57
CA LEU A 465 18.23 38.29 30.74
C LEU A 465 16.73 38.63 30.72
N THR A 466 16.38 39.84 30.27
CA THR A 466 14.99 40.26 30.14
C THR A 466 14.26 39.47 29.06
N ILE A 467 14.92 39.19 27.92
CA ILE A 467 14.35 38.32 26.87
C ILE A 467 14.12 36.92 27.42
N LEU A 468 15.10 36.32 28.10
CA LEU A 468 14.96 34.99 28.70
C LEU A 468 13.80 34.94 29.71
N LEU A 469 13.76 35.88 30.67
CA LEU A 469 12.70 35.92 31.69
C LEU A 469 11.30 36.18 31.11
N ASN A 470 11.19 36.93 30.01
CA ASN A 470 9.91 37.14 29.32
C ASN A 470 9.37 35.87 28.66
N ASN A 471 10.26 34.93 28.32
CA ASN A 471 9.89 33.64 27.75
C ASN A 471 9.87 32.51 28.79
N TRP A 472 10.04 32.84 30.09
CA TRP A 472 10.10 31.86 31.17
C TRP A 472 8.82 31.04 31.32
N GLY A 473 8.98 29.71 31.42
CA GLY A 473 7.89 28.75 31.58
C GLY A 473 7.83 27.78 30.41
#